data_AF-A0A946E0I7-F1
#
_entry.id   AF-A0A946E0I7-F1
#
_cell.length_a   1.000
_cell.length_b   1.000
_cell.length_c   1.000
_cell.angle_alpha   90.00
_cell.angle_beta   90.00
_cell.angle_gamma   90.00
#
_symmetry.space_group_name_H-M   'P 1'
#
loop_
_entity.id
_entity.type
_entity.pdbx_description
1 polymer ?
#
loop_
_entity_poly.entity_id
_entity_poly.type
_entity_poly.pdbx_seq_one_letter_code
_entity_poly.pdbx_strand_id
1 'polypeptide(L)'
;MQQRFPGRMQINAEVVLIDRGNRMMTFKSAHALLWKELAARFTDHPVPPGCLTAVVELRGQRDVDDHLTKPDADNLFHWLQRRGVIAGTAGPLPEAVCEPRSIAGLHRLFAEEGGIVVYHSELGDHLREGQTFAHILEPQSGQRTAVVSPVEGLLYARRSHRFARKGQYFCAIAGDAPIEG
;
A
#
# COMPACT_ATOMS: atom_id res chain seq x y z
N MET A 1 -23.65 -4.02 -4.04
CA MET A 1 -23.20 -3.69 -5.41
C MET A 1 -21.72 -3.38 -5.33
N GLN A 2 -20.87 -4.28 -5.82
CA GLN A 2 -19.42 -4.18 -5.67
C GLN A 2 -18.93 -3.03 -6.55
N GLN A 3 -18.59 -1.88 -5.96
CA GLN A 3 -17.97 -0.78 -6.69
C GLN A 3 -16.60 -1.30 -7.19
N ARG A 4 -16.55 -1.72 -8.45
CA ARG A 4 -15.29 -1.93 -9.17
C ARG A 4 -14.56 -0.58 -9.14
N PHE A 5 -13.48 -0.48 -8.36
CA PHE A 5 -12.60 0.68 -8.34
C PHE A 5 -11.88 0.79 -9.71
N PRO A 6 -12.29 1.69 -10.62
CA PRO A 6 -11.66 1.80 -11.93
C PRO A 6 -10.30 2.50 -11.87
N GLY A 7 -9.97 3.15 -10.74
CA GLY A 7 -8.70 3.84 -10.53
C GLY A 7 -7.49 2.91 -10.41
N ARG A 8 -7.68 1.64 -10.05
CA ARG A 8 -6.58 0.67 -9.86
C ARG A 8 -5.78 0.39 -11.13
N MET A 9 -6.47 0.42 -12.27
CA MET A 9 -5.87 0.22 -13.58
C MET A 9 -5.00 1.43 -13.98
N GLN A 10 -5.40 2.64 -13.57
CA GLN A 10 -4.90 3.89 -14.14
C GLN A 10 -3.57 4.35 -13.55
N ILE A 11 -3.26 3.97 -12.32
CA ILE A 11 -2.05 4.41 -11.61
C ILE A 11 -0.89 3.40 -11.76
N ASN A 12 -1.11 2.29 -12.48
CA ASN A 12 -0.11 1.23 -12.69
C ASN A 12 0.51 0.71 -11.38
N ALA A 13 -0.31 0.61 -10.33
CA ALA A 13 0.15 0.22 -9.00
C ALA A 13 0.29 -1.30 -8.90
N GLU A 14 1.49 -1.79 -8.58
CA GLU A 14 1.77 -3.22 -8.37
C GLU A 14 1.07 -3.81 -7.14
N VAL A 15 0.63 -2.94 -6.21
CA VAL A 15 -0.16 -3.31 -5.04
C VAL A 15 -1.29 -2.31 -4.83
N VAL A 16 -2.50 -2.83 -4.63
CA VAL A 16 -3.66 -2.02 -4.28
C VAL A 16 -4.28 -2.57 -2.99
N LEU A 17 -4.25 -1.75 -1.94
CA LEU A 17 -4.82 -2.09 -0.63
C LEU A 17 -6.15 -1.36 -0.41
N ILE A 18 -7.24 -2.13 -0.34
CA ILE A 18 -8.58 -1.61 -0.11
C ILE A 18 -8.85 -1.54 1.38
N ASP A 19 -9.27 -0.35 1.80
CA ASP A 19 -9.64 -0.04 3.17
C ASP A 19 -11.11 0.34 3.20
N ARG A 20 -11.91 -0.47 3.88
CA ARG A 20 -13.35 -0.23 4.05
C ARG A 20 -13.68 0.61 5.30
N GLY A 21 -12.64 1.10 5.98
CA GLY A 21 -12.71 1.98 7.12
C GLY A 21 -12.92 1.23 8.42
N ASN A 22 -11.85 1.14 9.22
CA ASN A 22 -11.93 1.14 10.68
C ASN A 22 -11.43 2.52 11.18
N ARG A 23 -11.67 2.85 12.45
CA ARG A 23 -11.46 4.19 13.07
C ARG A 23 -9.99 4.66 13.16
N MET A 24 -9.17 4.47 12.13
CA MET A 24 -7.84 5.07 12.06
C MET A 24 -7.91 6.52 11.55
N MET A 25 -7.22 7.43 12.25
CA MET A 25 -7.09 8.85 11.90
C MET A 25 -6.13 9.08 10.73
N THR A 26 -6.34 8.41 9.60
CA THR A 26 -5.58 8.70 8.37
C THR A 26 -6.25 9.81 7.57
N PHE A 27 -5.50 10.51 6.71
CA PHE A 27 -6.08 11.50 5.78
C PHE A 27 -7.26 10.92 5.00
N LYS A 28 -7.09 9.69 4.47
CA LYS A 28 -8.12 8.98 3.70
C LYS A 28 -9.39 8.72 4.52
N SER A 29 -9.22 8.20 5.74
CA SER A 29 -10.33 7.85 6.63
C SER A 29 -11.06 9.09 7.14
N ALA A 30 -10.35 10.17 7.48
CA ALA A 30 -10.94 11.41 7.98
C ALA A 30 -11.93 12.02 6.97
N HIS A 31 -11.63 11.92 5.67
CA HIS A 31 -12.49 12.46 4.61
C HIS A 31 -13.59 11.47 4.20
N ALA A 32 -13.29 10.17 4.05
CA ALA A 32 -14.30 9.20 3.60
C ALA A 32 -15.31 8.78 4.69
N LEU A 33 -14.88 8.67 5.96
CA LEU A 33 -15.77 8.21 7.04
C LEU A 33 -16.89 9.21 7.32
N LEU A 34 -16.63 10.52 7.20
CA LEU A 34 -17.67 11.55 7.38
C LEU A 34 -18.87 11.30 6.48
N TRP A 35 -18.65 11.10 5.18
CA TRP A 35 -19.73 10.83 4.22
C TRP A 35 -20.43 9.50 4.48
N LYS A 36 -19.67 8.47 4.89
CA LYS A 36 -20.21 7.16 5.27
C LYS A 36 -21.12 7.25 6.50
N GLU A 37 -20.69 7.97 7.53
CA GLU A 37 -21.45 8.18 8.77
C GLU A 37 -22.70 9.02 8.54
N LEU A 38 -22.62 10.07 7.70
CA LEU A 38 -23.78 10.85 7.29
C LEU A 38 -24.81 9.98 6.56
N ALA A 39 -24.38 9.17 5.59
CA ALA A 39 -25.26 8.25 4.87
C ALA A 39 -25.94 7.22 5.79
N ALA A 40 -25.21 6.71 6.80
CA ALA A 40 -25.77 5.77 7.78
C ALA A 40 -26.76 6.43 8.75
N ARG A 41 -26.60 7.73 9.03
CA ARG A 41 -27.46 8.47 9.96
C ARG A 41 -28.76 8.97 9.32
N PHE A 42 -28.73 9.33 8.05
CA PHE A 42 -29.87 9.93 7.33
C PHE A 42 -30.43 8.97 6.28
N THR A 43 -30.98 7.83 6.72
CA THR A 43 -31.48 6.78 5.81
C THR A 43 -32.62 7.25 4.90
N ASP A 44 -33.43 8.20 5.36
CA ASP A 44 -34.56 8.78 4.60
C ASP A 44 -34.12 9.88 3.62
N HIS A 45 -32.84 10.31 3.68
CA HIS A 45 -32.26 11.30 2.79
C HIS A 45 -30.97 10.75 2.19
N PRO A 46 -31.01 10.12 0.99
CA PRO A 46 -29.85 9.50 0.39
C PRO A 46 -28.65 10.44 0.29
N VAL A 47 -27.62 10.20 1.10
CA VAL A 47 -26.35 10.93 1.06
C VAL A 47 -25.39 10.17 0.14
N PRO A 48 -24.99 10.73 -1.02
CA PRO A 48 -24.02 10.08 -1.90
C PRO A 48 -22.61 10.10 -1.27
N PRO A 49 -21.69 9.23 -1.72
CA PRO A 49 -20.27 9.37 -1.39
C PRO A 49 -19.78 10.75 -1.85
N GLY A 50 -19.38 11.62 -0.92
CA GLY A 50 -18.99 12.99 -1.28
C GLY A 50 -17.52 13.14 -1.66
N CYS A 51 -16.69 12.12 -1.43
CA CYS A 51 -15.33 12.10 -1.97
C CYS A 51 -14.84 10.67 -2.22
N LEU A 52 -13.88 10.56 -3.13
CA LEU A 52 -12.99 9.42 -3.21
C LEU A 52 -11.66 9.81 -2.59
N THR A 53 -11.15 8.96 -1.69
CA THR A 53 -9.88 9.19 -1.03
C THR A 53 -8.94 8.02 -1.29
N ALA A 54 -7.68 8.33 -1.60
CA ALA A 54 -6.62 7.36 -1.85
C ALA A 54 -5.29 7.91 -1.34
N VAL A 55 -4.38 7.00 -1.01
CA VAL A 55 -2.96 7.32 -0.78
C VAL A 55 -2.21 6.59 -1.89
N VAL A 56 -1.32 7.31 -2.58
CA VAL A 56 -0.47 6.76 -3.63
C VAL A 56 0.96 6.83 -3.11
N GLU A 57 1.59 5.67 -2.95
CA GLU A 57 2.96 5.52 -2.46
C GLU A 57 3.87 5.25 -3.67
N LEU A 58 4.57 6.26 -4.17
CA LEU A 58 5.42 6.18 -5.37
C LEU A 58 6.88 5.90 -5.00
N ARG A 59 7.14 4.68 -4.51
CA ARG A 59 8.46 4.21 -4.06
C ARG A 59 9.03 5.02 -2.87
N GLY A 60 10.35 5.13 -2.76
CA GLY A 60 11.06 5.72 -1.63
C GLY A 60 11.35 7.23 -1.77
N GLN A 61 12.04 7.78 -0.77
CA GLN A 61 12.38 9.22 -0.75
C GLN A 61 13.54 9.61 -1.66
N ARG A 62 14.37 8.64 -2.07
CA ARG A 62 15.55 8.87 -2.93
C ARG A 62 15.26 8.62 -4.41
N ASP A 63 14.03 8.28 -4.69
CA ASP A 63 13.53 7.67 -5.91
C ASP A 63 13.02 8.78 -6.84
N VAL A 64 13.91 9.74 -7.15
CA VAL A 64 13.58 10.99 -7.85
C VAL A 64 14.37 11.11 -9.15
N ASP A 65 13.78 10.67 -10.24
CA ASP A 65 14.30 10.81 -11.61
C ASP A 65 13.16 10.79 -12.64
N ASP A 66 13.42 11.34 -13.83
CA ASP A 66 12.42 11.51 -14.88
C ASP A 66 11.90 10.18 -15.43
N HIS A 67 12.74 9.15 -15.49
CA HIS A 67 12.36 7.84 -15.99
C HIS A 67 11.28 7.21 -15.11
N LEU A 68 11.38 7.40 -13.80
CA LEU A 68 10.42 6.86 -12.84
C LEU A 68 9.21 7.79 -12.66
N THR A 69 9.41 9.10 -12.65
CA THR A 69 8.34 10.07 -12.31
C THR A 69 7.45 10.46 -13.49
N LYS A 70 7.96 10.42 -14.74
CA LYS A 70 7.16 10.79 -15.92
C LYS A 70 5.94 9.87 -16.12
N PRO A 71 6.09 8.52 -16.08
CA PRO A 71 4.93 7.63 -16.18
C PRO A 71 3.92 7.83 -15.05
N ASP A 72 4.39 8.05 -13.82
CA ASP A 72 3.53 8.30 -12.66
C ASP A 72 2.68 9.57 -12.83
N ALA A 73 3.33 10.65 -13.29
CA ALA A 73 2.66 11.92 -13.55
C ALA A 73 1.63 11.80 -14.69
N ASP A 74 1.98 11.12 -15.79
CA ASP A 74 1.06 10.88 -16.90
C ASP A 74 -0.16 10.07 -16.46
N ASN A 75 0.06 9.01 -15.68
CA ASN A 75 -1.00 8.17 -15.13
C ASN A 75 -1.96 8.96 -14.22
N LEU A 76 -1.42 9.81 -13.34
CA LEU A 76 -2.22 10.68 -12.49
C LEU A 76 -2.98 11.74 -13.29
N PHE A 77 -2.34 12.33 -14.31
CA PHE A 77 -2.98 13.30 -15.19
C PHE A 77 -4.13 12.68 -15.99
N HIS A 78 -3.92 11.51 -16.57
CA HIS A 78 -4.95 10.75 -17.28
C HIS A 78 -6.08 10.32 -16.34
N TRP A 79 -5.77 9.97 -15.08
CA TRP A 79 -6.80 9.71 -14.07
C TRP A 79 -7.67 10.96 -13.82
N LEU A 80 -7.05 12.13 -13.65
CA LEU A 80 -7.76 13.40 -13.45
C LEU A 80 -8.63 13.79 -14.65
N GLN A 81 -8.15 13.55 -15.88
CA GLN A 81 -8.93 13.75 -17.10
C GLN A 81 -10.17 12.85 -17.15
N ARG A 82 -10.03 11.56 -16.80
CA ARG A 82 -11.18 10.64 -16.75
C ARG A 82 -12.19 11.01 -15.66
N ARG A 83 -11.77 11.74 -14.63
CA ARG A 83 -12.66 12.32 -13.62
C ARG A 83 -13.32 13.63 -14.04
N GLY A 84 -12.95 14.19 -15.19
CA GLY A 84 -13.45 15.48 -15.66
C GLY A 84 -12.90 16.68 -14.87
N VAL A 85 -11.85 16.46 -14.06
CA VAL A 85 -11.20 17.55 -13.30
C VAL A 85 -10.28 18.36 -14.22
N ILE A 86 -9.67 17.70 -15.19
CA ILE A 86 -8.83 18.30 -16.22
C ILE A 86 -9.45 18.01 -17.59
N ALA A 87 -9.46 18.99 -18.50
CA ALA A 87 -9.95 18.80 -19.85
C ALA A 87 -9.05 17.88 -20.70
N GLY A 88 -9.64 17.24 -21.71
CA GLY A 88 -8.92 16.41 -22.69
C GLY A 88 -9.34 14.93 -22.66
N THR A 89 -8.60 14.11 -23.41
CA THR A 89 -8.94 12.69 -23.62
C THR A 89 -7.80 11.80 -23.15
N ALA A 90 -8.03 11.01 -22.12
CA ALA A 90 -7.01 10.19 -21.45
C ALA A 90 -6.64 8.88 -22.19
N GLY A 91 -7.22 8.64 -23.38
CA GLY A 91 -7.07 7.39 -24.10
C GLY A 91 -7.71 6.17 -23.41
N PRO A 92 -7.48 4.95 -23.94
CA PRO A 92 -8.04 3.71 -23.41
C PRO A 92 -7.55 3.44 -21.99
N LEU A 93 -8.38 2.73 -21.22
CA LEU A 93 -8.02 2.30 -19.88
C LEU A 93 -6.96 1.18 -19.97
N PRO A 94 -5.80 1.30 -19.31
CA PRO A 94 -4.83 0.20 -19.25
C PRO A 94 -5.40 -1.01 -18.47
N GLU A 95 -4.76 -2.17 -18.65
CA GLU A 95 -5.11 -3.37 -17.88
C GLU A 95 -4.64 -3.26 -16.42
N ALA A 96 -5.30 -4.01 -15.54
CA ALA A 96 -4.89 -4.06 -14.14
C ALA A 96 -3.64 -4.94 -13.99
N VAL A 97 -2.63 -4.42 -13.30
CA VAL A 97 -1.38 -5.16 -13.05
C VAL A 97 -1.45 -6.09 -11.82
N CYS A 98 -2.40 -5.86 -10.92
CA CYS A 98 -2.61 -6.71 -9.75
C CYS A 98 -4.08 -6.81 -9.35
N GLU A 99 -4.43 -7.91 -8.67
CA GLU A 99 -5.68 -7.98 -7.93
C GLU A 99 -5.57 -7.19 -6.60
N PRO A 100 -6.62 -6.45 -6.21
CA PRO A 100 -6.59 -5.68 -4.98
C PRO A 100 -6.74 -6.59 -3.76
N ARG A 101 -6.07 -6.19 -2.67
CA ARG A 101 -6.01 -6.93 -1.40
C ARG A 101 -6.64 -6.12 -0.28
N SER A 102 -7.04 -6.78 0.81
CA SER A 102 -7.52 -6.06 1.99
C SER A 102 -6.38 -5.38 2.74
N ILE A 103 -6.54 -4.11 3.14
CA ILE A 103 -5.59 -3.44 4.05
C ILE A 103 -5.49 -4.18 5.40
N ALA A 104 -6.52 -4.94 5.79
CA ALA A 104 -6.51 -5.73 7.01
C ALA A 104 -5.48 -6.87 6.97
N GLY A 105 -5.10 -7.31 5.77
CA GLY A 105 -4.02 -8.29 5.56
C GLY A 105 -2.63 -7.66 5.50
N LEU A 106 -2.46 -6.38 5.82
CA LEU A 106 -1.14 -5.74 5.87
C LEU A 106 -0.43 -6.09 7.19
N HIS A 107 0.63 -6.89 7.11
CA HIS A 107 1.47 -7.23 8.25
C HIS A 107 2.64 -6.27 8.35
N ARG A 108 2.73 -5.50 9.44
CA ARG A 108 3.88 -4.65 9.74
C ARG A 108 4.83 -5.40 10.67
N LEU A 109 6.09 -5.49 10.29
CA LEU A 109 7.11 -6.17 11.06
C LEU A 109 7.97 -5.16 11.81
N PHE A 110 8.29 -5.54 13.04
CA PHE A 110 9.07 -4.76 13.99
C PHE A 110 10.30 -5.58 14.40
N ALA A 111 11.46 -4.94 14.50
CA ALA A 111 12.69 -5.65 14.80
C ALA A 111 12.65 -6.19 16.23
N GLU A 112 12.90 -7.48 16.43
CA GLU A 112 12.90 -8.12 17.76
C GLU A 112 14.12 -7.71 18.60
N GLU A 113 15.17 -7.25 17.93
CA GLU A 113 16.42 -6.77 18.52
C GLU A 113 17.02 -5.61 17.72
N GLY A 114 18.13 -5.05 18.23
CA GLY A 114 18.86 -3.98 17.55
C GLY A 114 19.93 -4.54 16.63
N GLY A 115 20.11 -3.95 15.45
CA GLY A 115 21.14 -4.37 14.51
C GLY A 115 20.96 -3.84 13.10
N ILE A 116 21.63 -4.47 12.15
CA ILE A 116 21.57 -4.14 10.73
C ILE A 116 20.65 -5.14 10.03
N VAL A 117 19.54 -4.66 9.48
CA VAL A 117 18.61 -5.48 8.68
C VAL A 117 19.22 -5.70 7.30
N VAL A 118 19.50 -6.96 6.98
CA VAL A 118 20.03 -7.40 5.69
C VAL A 118 18.97 -8.24 5.00
N TYR A 119 18.46 -7.76 3.88
CA TYR A 119 17.39 -8.42 3.13
C TYR A 119 17.97 -9.41 2.11
N HIS A 120 17.29 -10.53 1.96
CA HIS A 120 17.52 -11.53 0.90
C HIS A 120 16.48 -11.43 -0.22
N SER A 121 15.32 -10.84 0.09
CA SER A 121 14.25 -10.55 -0.86
C SER A 121 14.16 -9.06 -1.20
N GLU A 122 13.65 -8.77 -2.38
CA GLU A 122 13.42 -7.43 -2.91
C GLU A 122 11.98 -6.97 -2.69
N LEU A 123 11.76 -5.65 -2.80
CA LEU A 123 10.39 -5.13 -2.81
C LEU A 123 9.69 -5.67 -4.06
N GLY A 124 8.45 -6.12 -3.93
CA GLY A 124 7.73 -6.79 -5.00
C GLY A 124 7.91 -8.32 -5.05
N ASP A 125 8.83 -8.88 -4.25
CA ASP A 125 8.89 -10.35 -4.11
C ASP A 125 7.66 -10.88 -3.37
N HIS A 126 7.14 -12.01 -3.85
CA HIS A 126 6.12 -12.78 -3.14
C HIS A 126 6.78 -13.78 -2.19
N LEU A 127 6.44 -13.68 -0.91
CA LEU A 127 7.00 -14.45 0.20
C LEU A 127 6.01 -15.52 0.63
N ARG A 128 6.51 -16.71 0.97
CA ARG A 128 5.74 -17.76 1.63
C ARG A 128 5.75 -17.57 3.14
N GLU A 129 4.71 -18.02 3.82
CA GLU A 129 4.71 -18.10 5.28
C GLU A 129 5.89 -18.96 5.78
N GLY A 130 6.59 -18.49 6.81
CA GLY A 130 7.80 -19.11 7.36
C GLY A 130 9.07 -18.91 6.53
N GLN A 131 9.00 -18.29 5.34
CA GLN A 131 10.19 -18.00 4.53
C GLN A 131 11.07 -16.95 5.22
N THR A 132 12.34 -17.28 5.42
CA THR A 132 13.36 -16.28 5.79
C THR A 132 13.64 -15.36 4.61
N PHE A 133 13.33 -14.08 4.76
CA PHE A 133 13.50 -13.08 3.69
C PHE A 133 14.52 -11.99 4.08
N ALA A 134 14.98 -11.98 5.32
CA ALA A 134 16.02 -11.10 5.84
C ALA A 134 16.67 -11.72 7.09
N HIS A 135 17.73 -11.08 7.58
CA HIS A 135 18.23 -11.29 8.94
C HIS A 135 18.60 -9.95 9.60
N ILE A 136 18.61 -9.92 10.92
CA ILE A 136 19.19 -8.83 11.71
C ILE A 136 20.60 -9.26 12.11
N LEU A 137 21.60 -8.50 11.67
CA LEU A 137 23.00 -8.68 12.02
C LEU A 137 23.35 -7.82 13.24
N GLU A 138 23.76 -8.46 14.33
CA GLU A 138 24.39 -7.78 15.46
C GLU A 138 25.86 -7.49 15.08
N PRO A 139 26.29 -6.21 15.07
CA PRO A 139 27.55 -5.82 14.45
C PRO A 139 28.81 -6.15 15.28
N GLN A 140 28.69 -6.37 16.59
CA GLN A 140 29.83 -6.61 17.48
C GLN A 140 30.25 -8.09 17.50
N SER A 141 29.28 -8.98 17.59
CA SER A 141 29.39 -10.44 17.67
C SER A 141 29.29 -11.11 16.30
N GLY A 142 28.66 -10.45 15.32
CA GLY A 142 28.35 -11.04 14.02
C GLY A 142 27.15 -12.00 14.03
N GLN A 143 26.45 -12.13 15.16
CA GLN A 143 25.26 -12.96 15.27
C GLN A 143 24.19 -12.53 14.27
N ARG A 144 23.54 -13.51 13.62
CA ARG A 144 22.47 -13.28 12.64
C ARG A 144 21.19 -13.93 13.11
N THR A 145 20.16 -13.13 13.26
CA THR A 145 18.82 -13.61 13.62
C THR A 145 17.94 -13.58 12.40
N ALA A 146 17.35 -14.73 12.06
CA ALA A 146 16.48 -14.86 10.91
C ALA A 146 15.20 -14.04 11.09
N VAL A 147 14.77 -13.37 10.01
CA VAL A 147 13.47 -12.73 9.92
C VAL A 147 12.62 -13.53 8.94
N VAL A 148 11.56 -14.14 9.47
CA VAL A 148 10.63 -14.97 8.72
C VAL A 148 9.36 -14.21 8.37
N SER A 149 8.77 -14.50 7.21
CA SER A 149 7.46 -13.96 6.86
C SER A 149 6.37 -14.61 7.73
N PRO A 150 5.51 -13.84 8.41
CA PRO A 150 4.40 -14.38 9.19
C PRO A 150 3.19 -14.75 8.33
N VAL A 151 3.23 -14.48 7.03
CA VAL A 151 2.10 -14.65 6.11
C VAL A 151 2.62 -14.92 4.70
N GLU A 152 1.80 -15.54 3.87
CA GLU A 152 2.00 -15.56 2.42
C GLU A 152 1.54 -14.22 1.80
N GLY A 153 2.41 -13.58 1.02
CA GLY A 153 2.08 -12.30 0.39
C GLY A 153 3.28 -11.50 -0.12
N LEU A 154 3.01 -10.28 -0.56
CA LEU A 154 4.01 -9.44 -1.22
C LEU A 154 4.82 -8.61 -0.23
N LEU A 155 6.15 -8.60 -0.34
CA LEU A 155 7.00 -7.65 0.38
C LEU A 155 6.79 -6.23 -0.18
N TYR A 156 5.82 -5.52 0.41
CA TYR A 156 5.26 -4.27 -0.10
C TYR A 156 6.11 -3.04 0.23
N ALA A 157 6.67 -2.96 1.45
CA ALA A 157 7.41 -1.77 1.87
C ALA A 157 8.54 -2.11 2.84
N ARG A 158 9.61 -1.30 2.82
CA ARG A 158 10.69 -1.36 3.81
C ARG A 158 11.28 0.00 4.10
N ARG A 159 11.88 0.17 5.28
CA ARG A 159 12.68 1.36 5.60
C ARG A 159 13.93 1.40 4.71
N SER A 160 14.32 2.61 4.31
CA SER A 160 15.58 2.85 3.59
C SER A 160 16.81 2.66 4.48
N HIS A 161 16.70 3.01 5.77
CA HIS A 161 17.76 2.82 6.75
C HIS A 161 17.87 1.35 7.15
N ARG A 162 19.09 0.81 7.14
CA ARG A 162 19.37 -0.58 7.50
C ARG A 162 19.53 -0.80 8.99
N PHE A 163 19.85 0.24 9.76
CA PHE A 163 19.91 0.12 11.21
C PHE A 163 18.51 0.14 11.82
N ALA A 164 18.19 -0.88 12.60
CA ALA A 164 16.94 -0.98 13.35
C ALA A 164 17.24 -1.07 14.86
N ARG A 165 16.42 -0.39 15.65
CA ARG A 165 16.34 -0.57 17.11
C ARG A 165 15.31 -1.66 17.40
N LYS A 166 15.45 -2.33 18.54
CA LYS A 166 14.38 -3.22 19.05
C LYS A 166 13.04 -2.48 19.08
N GLY A 167 12.00 -3.11 18.56
CA GLY A 167 10.65 -2.56 18.42
C GLY A 167 10.48 -1.57 17.26
N GLN A 168 11.51 -1.33 16.44
CA GLN A 168 11.41 -0.41 15.31
C GLN A 168 10.73 -1.09 14.11
N TYR A 169 9.70 -0.46 13.56
CA TYR A 169 9.12 -0.83 12.27
C TYR A 169 10.18 -0.77 11.17
N PHE A 170 10.35 -1.86 10.43
CA PHE A 170 11.35 -1.96 9.35
C PHE A 170 10.78 -2.43 8.00
N CYS A 171 9.70 -3.20 7.95
CA CYS A 171 9.03 -3.55 6.69
C CYS A 171 7.56 -3.93 6.88
N ALA A 172 6.85 -4.02 5.76
CA ALA A 172 5.48 -4.50 5.70
C ALA A 172 5.27 -5.47 4.53
N ILE A 173 4.42 -6.45 4.77
CA ILE A 173 4.02 -7.49 3.82
C ILE A 173 2.52 -7.35 3.58
N ALA A 174 2.12 -7.21 2.33
CA ALA A 174 0.72 -7.23 1.93
C ALA A 174 0.30 -8.68 1.75
N GLY A 175 -0.38 -9.24 2.76
CA GLY A 175 -0.88 -10.61 2.72
C GLY A 175 -1.87 -10.85 1.58
N ASP A 176 -2.00 -12.10 1.16
CA ASP A 176 -2.93 -12.54 0.11
C ASP A 176 -4.41 -12.57 0.56
N ALA A 177 -4.71 -12.14 1.80
CA ALA A 177 -6.07 -12.14 2.32
C ALA A 177 -7.05 -11.40 1.39
N PRO A 178 -8.16 -12.05 0.98
CA PRO A 178 -9.11 -11.46 0.07
C PRO A 178 -9.80 -10.23 0.70
N ILE A 179 -10.33 -9.36 -0.15
CA ILE A 179 -11.20 -8.28 0.30
C ILE A 179 -12.54 -8.92 0.71
N GLU A 180 -12.82 -8.99 2.01
CA GLU A 180 -14.13 -9.43 2.51
C GLU A 180 -15.26 -8.60 1.86
N GLY A 181 -16.36 -9.28 1.56
CA GLY A 181 -17.51 -8.82 0.75
C GLY A 181 -18.17 -7.55 1.22
#